data_AF-A0A6C1BWS9-F1
#
_entry.id   AF-A0A6C1BWS9-F1
#
_cell.length_a   1.000
_cell.length_b   1.000
_cell.length_c   1.000
_cell.angle_alpha   90.00
_cell.angle_beta   90.00
_cell.angle_gamma   90.00
#
_symmetry.space_group_name_H-M   'P 1'
#
loop_
_entity.id
_entity.type
_entity.pdbx_description
1 polymer ?
#
loop_
_entity_poly.entity_id
_entity_poly.type
_entity_poly.pdbx_seq_one_letter_code
_entity_poly.pdbx_strand_id
1 'polypeptide(L)' 'MARKPRRKGGARYKRVVLSLPKRLYYVLNGIAMGDERRLNRLIKGILEDKLMESTVAELELYLGRAEEEEEEEQAQEQQ' A
#
# COMPACT_ATOMS: atom_id res chain seq x y z
N MET A 1 -30.18 30.38 8.78
CA MET A 1 -28.87 29.81 9.18
C MET A 1 -28.68 28.47 8.48
N ALA A 2 -27.79 28.40 7.48
CA ALA A 2 -27.54 27.18 6.73
C ALA A 2 -26.73 26.17 7.57
N ARG A 3 -27.26 24.95 7.73
CA ARG A 3 -26.60 23.86 8.48
C ARG A 3 -25.35 23.43 7.69
N LYS A 4 -24.16 23.73 8.24
CA LYS A 4 -22.86 23.29 7.70
C LYS A 4 -22.87 21.75 7.60
N PRO A 5 -22.68 21.14 6.42
CA PRO A 5 -22.64 19.69 6.32
C PRO A 5 -21.45 19.17 7.13
N ARG A 6 -21.74 18.32 8.13
CA ARG A 6 -20.72 17.57 8.87
C ARG A 6 -19.97 16.71 7.84
N ARG A 7 -18.75 17.11 7.47
CA ARG A 7 -17.83 16.27 6.69
C ARG A 7 -17.72 14.96 7.46
N LYS A 8 -18.28 13.87 6.92
CA LYS A 8 -18.19 12.53 7.51
C LYS A 8 -16.69 12.19 7.61
N GLY A 9 -16.13 12.30 8.82
CA GLY A 9 -14.75 11.96 9.13
C GLY A 9 -14.60 10.46 9.32
N GLY A 10 -14.83 9.69 8.25
CA GLY A 10 -14.42 8.28 8.20
C GLY A 10 -12.97 8.18 7.74
N ALA A 11 -12.28 7.09 8.14
CA ALA A 11 -10.95 6.77 7.62
C ALA A 11 -10.98 6.87 6.09
N ARG A 12 -10.24 7.83 5.54
CA ARG A 12 -10.14 7.99 4.09
C ARG A 12 -9.17 6.93 3.59
N TYR A 13 -9.71 5.75 3.28
CA TYR A 13 -8.93 4.73 2.58
C TYR A 13 -8.41 5.35 1.28
N LYS A 14 -7.09 5.33 1.09
CA LYS A 14 -6.48 5.58 -0.21
C LYS A 14 -6.43 4.25 -0.97
N ARG A 15 -6.81 4.28 -2.24
CA ARG A 15 -6.59 3.14 -3.13
C ARG A 15 -5.16 3.21 -3.61
N VAL A 16 -4.42 2.12 -3.43
CA VAL A 16 -3.06 1.95 -3.95
C VAL A 16 -3.12 0.91 -5.05
N VAL A 17 -2.41 1.16 -6.14
CA VAL A 17 -2.18 0.19 -7.22
C VAL A 17 -0.72 -0.20 -7.12
N LEU A 18 -0.45 -1.50 -7.09
CA LEU A 18 0.91 -2.03 -6.96
C LEU A 18 1.22 -2.94 -8.14
N SER A 19 2.40 -2.74 -8.73
CA SER A 19 3.00 -3.67 -9.67
C SER A 19 3.78 -4.74 -8.91
N LEU A 20 3.57 -6.01 -9.27
CA LEU A 20 4.32 -7.13 -8.71
C LEU A 20 5.07 -7.88 -9.82
N PRO A 21 6.23 -8.49 -9.52
CA PRO A 21 6.85 -9.46 -10.42
C PRO A 21 5.85 -10.56 -10.80
N LYS A 22 5.74 -10.89 -12.10
CA LYS A 22 4.74 -11.86 -12.61
C LYS A 22 4.73 -13.18 -11.83
N ARG A 23 5.91 -13.70 -11.48
CA ARG A 23 6.05 -14.93 -10.71
C ARG A 23 5.40 -14.81 -9.33
N LEU A 24 5.64 -13.71 -8.63
CA LEU A 24 5.06 -13.45 -7.32
C LEU A 24 3.54 -13.31 -7.42
N TYR A 25 3.05 -12.55 -8.40
CA TYR A 25 1.62 -12.45 -8.67
C TYR A 25 0.98 -13.83 -8.86
N TYR A 26 1.54 -14.70 -9.70
CA TYR A 26 0.95 -16.02 -9.95
C TYR A 26 0.95 -16.92 -8.71
N VAL A 27 1.98 -16.84 -7.87
CA VAL A 27 2.01 -17.58 -6.60
C VAL A 27 0.90 -17.09 -5.68
N LEU A 28 0.80 -15.77 -5.45
CA LEU A 28 -0.23 -15.19 -4.58
C LEU A 28 -1.64 -15.44 -5.12
N ASN A 29 -1.82 -15.32 -6.44
CA ASN A 29 -3.10 -15.58 -7.10
C ASN A 29 -3.49 -17.06 -7.03
N GLY A 30 -2.52 -17.98 -7.13
CA GLY A 30 -2.73 -19.41 -6.92
C GLY A 30 -3.21 -19.72 -5.50
N ILE A 31 -2.58 -19.13 -4.48
CA ILE A 31 -3.02 -19.23 -3.07
C ILE A 31 -4.43 -18.67 -2.90
N ALA A 32 -4.72 -17.54 -3.56
CA ALA A 32 -6.04 -16.92 -3.56
C ALA A 32 -7.08 -17.67 -4.42
N MET A 33 -6.71 -18.77 -5.08
CA MET A 33 -7.57 -19.55 -5.98
C MET A 33 -8.17 -18.72 -7.14
N GLY A 34 -7.45 -17.71 -7.61
CA GLY A 34 -7.92 -16.80 -8.66
C GLY A 34 -8.98 -15.79 -8.22
N ASP A 35 -9.34 -15.73 -6.93
CA ASP A 35 -10.30 -14.77 -6.39
C ASP A 35 -9.61 -13.46 -5.98
N GLU A 36 -9.90 -12.39 -6.71
CA GLU A 36 -9.32 -11.06 -6.49
C GLU A 36 -9.61 -10.51 -5.08
N ARG A 37 -10.77 -10.81 -4.49
CA ARG A 37 -11.09 -10.37 -3.12
C ARG A 37 -10.24 -11.11 -2.10
N ARG A 38 -9.98 -12.40 -2.32
CA ARG A 38 -9.07 -13.19 -1.47
C ARG A 38 -7.63 -12.73 -1.64
N LEU A 39 -7.19 -12.45 -2.87
CA LEU A 39 -5.86 -11.91 -3.15
C LEU A 39 -5.63 -10.58 -2.40
N ASN A 40 -6.60 -9.67 -2.45
CA ASN A 40 -6.53 -8.41 -1.72
C ASN A 40 -6.48 -8.60 -0.20
N ARG A 41 -7.20 -9.58 0.35
CA ARG A 41 -7.13 -9.90 1.79
C ARG A 41 -5.78 -10.52 2.16
N LEU A 42 -5.25 -11.41 1.31
CA LEU A 42 -3.95 -12.04 1.50
C LEU A 42 -2.84 -11.00 1.54
N ILE A 43 -2.80 -10.09 0.56
CA ILE A 43 -1.81 -9.01 0.50
C ILE A 43 -1.90 -8.12 1.75
N LYS A 44 -3.13 -7.78 2.19
CA LYS A 44 -3.32 -7.00 3.42
C LYS A 44 -2.80 -7.73 4.66
N GLY A 45 -3.13 -9.00 4.82
CA GLY A 45 -2.66 -9.81 5.95
C GLY A 45 -1.13 -9.87 6.00
N ILE A 46 -0.48 -10.12 4.86
CA ILE A 46 1.00 -10.13 4.78
C ILE A 46 1.60 -8.79 5.21
N LEU A 47 0.99 -7.66 4.81
CA LEU A 47 1.46 -6.33 5.21
C LEU A 47 1.22 -6.07 6.69
N GLU A 48 0.04 -6.42 7.22
CA GLU A 48 -0.30 -6.27 8.63
C GLU A 48 0.63 -7.10 9.52
N ASP A 49 0.85 -8.37 9.17
CA ASP A 49 1.76 -9.27 9.88
C ASP A 49 3.19 -8.70 9.87
N LYS A 50 3.67 -8.25 8.70
CA LYS A 50 5.01 -7.66 8.58
C LYS A 50 5.17 -6.41 9.43
N LEU A 51 4.17 -5.53 9.43
CA LEU A 51 4.20 -4.28 10.21
C LEU A 51 4.09 -4.54 11.72
N MET A 52 3.34 -5.57 12.13
CA MET A 52 3.24 -5.95 13.55
C MET A 52 4.54 -6.50 14.11
N GLU A 53 5.33 -7.18 13.28
CA GLU A 53 6.62 -7.77 13.66
C GLU A 53 7.80 -6.79 13.52
N SER A 54 7.63 -5.68 12.80
CA SER A 54 8.71 -4.73 12.53
C SER A 54 9.05 -3.83 13.73
N THR A 55 10.35 -3.56 13.88
CA THR A 55 10.83 -2.58 14.87
C THR A 55 10.65 -1.15 14.36
N VAL A 56 10.70 -0.16 15.27
CA VAL A 56 10.62 1.27 14.90
C VAL A 56 11.70 1.65 13.88
N ALA A 57 12.92 1.14 14.03
CA ALA A 57 14.02 1.42 13.11
C ALA A 57 13.77 0.85 11.70
N GLU A 58 13.12 -0.32 11.58
CA GLU A 58 12.74 -0.86 10.28
C GLU A 58 11.65 -0.02 9.60
N LEU A 59 10.70 0.49 10.37
CA LEU A 59 9.64 1.35 9.86
C LEU A 59 10.18 2.69 9.35
N GLU A 60 11.14 3.28 10.07
CA GLU A 60 11.83 4.51 9.64
C GLU A 60 12.58 4.32 8.32
N LEU A 61 13.21 3.15 8.10
CA LEU A 61 13.88 2.84 6.82
C LEU A 61 12.89 2.77 5.64
N TYR A 62 11.68 2.28 5.85
CA TYR A 62 10.66 2.26 4.78
C TYR A 62 10.15 3.64 4.43
N LEU A 63 10.10 4.57 5.40
CA LEU A 63 9.72 5.95 5.16
C LEU A 63 10.83 6.70 4.40
N GLY A 64 12.09 6.56 4.83
CA GLY A 64 13.22 7.23 4.18
C GLY A 64 13.44 6.78 2.73
N ARG A 65 13.25 5.49 2.41
CA ARG A 65 13.31 5.00 1.03
C ARG A 65 12.21 5.53 0.13
N ALA A 66 11.01 5.75 0.68
CA ALA A 66 9.89 6.28 -0.10
C ALA A 66 10.14 7.76 -0.48
N GLU A 67 10.80 8.54 0.39
CA GLU A 67 11.19 9.91 0.09
C GLU A 67 12.27 9.97 -1.01
N GLU A 68 13.27 9.09 -0.96
CA GLU A 68 14.31 8.99 -1.99
C GLU A 68 13.74 8.55 -3.36
N GLU A 69 12.83 7.56 -3.37
CA GLU A 69 12.16 7.11 -4.61
C GLU A 69 11.23 8.20 -5.20
N GLU A 70 10.52 8.97 -4.38
CA GLU A 70 9.67 10.10 -4.85
C GLU A 70 10.52 11.25 -5.43
N GLU A 71 11.70 11.53 -4.88
CA GLU A 71 12.62 12.54 -5.41
C GLU A 71 13.23 12.12 -6.77
N GLU A 72 13.58 10.84 -6.93
CA GLU A 72 14.09 10.29 -8.19
C GLU A 72 13.03 10.27 -9.30
N GLU A 73 11.77 9.93 -8.99
CA GLU A 73 10.66 9.98 -9.95
C GLU A 73 10.39 11.43 -10.42
N GLN A 74 10.43 12.41 -9.52
CA GLN A 74 10.25 13.83 -9.87
C GLN A 74 11.39 14.39 -10.72
N ALA A 75 12.62 13.90 -10.53
CA ALA A 75 13.78 14.31 -11.32
C ALA A 75 13.73 13.75 -12.77
N GLN A 76 13.13 12.57 -12.96
CA GLN A 76 12.98 11.95 -14.29
C GLN A 76 11.84 12.56 -15.11
N GLU A 77 10.76 13.04 -14.49
CA GLU A 77 9.65 13.69 -15.21
C GLU A 77 9.97 15.12 -15.70
N GLN A 78 11.06 15.73 -15.21
CA GLN A 78 11.49 17.09 -15.58
C GLN A 78 12.58 17.13 -16.68
N GLN A 79 13.02 15.97 -17.20
CA GLN A 79 13.96 15.85 -18.33
C GLN A 79 13.24 15.49 -19.63
#